data_AF-A0A9P7D1S8-F1
#
_entry.id   AF-A0A9P7D1S8-F1
#
_cell.length_a   1.000
_cell.length_b   1.000
_cell.length_c   1.000
_cell.angle_alpha   90.00
_cell.angle_beta   90.00
_cell.angle_gamma   90.00
#
_symmetry.space_group_name_H-M   'P 1'
#
loop_
_entity.id
_entity.type
_entity.pdbx_description
1 polymer ?
#
loop_
_entity_poly.entity_id
_entity_poly.type
_entity_poly.pdbx_seq_one_letter_code
_entity_poly.pdbx_strand_id
1 'polypeptide(L)'
;MPLPRQAPDISVFEEMTAEYTLAVSQSSSVYTPQTSSGTLVNLIRTGDYAVAETLRKEMVDIKIPIQPHVIYERAARIVLQTKGVKNRGEAFSAWLSLVPTAIEQWSSFKDIRQQLFRGSNYLNISLIMRFGLVMASKGYIASDAQSQVLSTLARYASPATIERYILQLETVVDRLSKTGHVEVTPEQWARIYSLVIRNQVLAGRGEHALQLARVAATRERQVTDFTFRFLLEHSPDEEFTASVHELREQISSNPYSIPDVWDKRTCFHTDTLALASHLRYLRRALISTNPPTSYSLSDFMNAYHATGRTCALLALRKKAFQHSHKAKSLWVMAEMLYHRSRNEPQLVLVVFAYHFHMIGVPRRTILKIMRLISKRRARLSQRTSLPKHMINQQYNISEKLWPTPYHTALVWEALVWSTPESDHERMYKYLLAVADSSASQKPISPPDSKFAPSLLQLPKRAVDAAHFSPFVKLHAKRGRPEQAAGILKDMVRFGLSPGVVQWSIVARGFAEYGDPAVAVSIIERLEEDGGSQVRAGVSGDHAYRASSVLDIGLYTNVLRGFVLARRLEHAQDIERRIRQRFEYVDGELRATDDALRLLRNLERQMVN
;
A
#
# COMPACT_ATOMS: atom_id res chain seq x y z
N MET A 1 -27.26 68.55 41.54
CA MET A 1 -28.21 68.37 42.66
C MET A 1 -27.72 67.24 43.55
N PRO A 2 -27.65 67.39 44.89
CA PRO A 2 -27.29 66.27 45.75
C PRO A 2 -28.51 65.38 45.99
N LEU A 3 -28.33 64.05 45.92
CA LEU A 3 -29.39 63.08 46.24
C LEU A 3 -29.79 63.15 47.72
N PRO A 4 -31.07 62.94 48.06
CA PRO A 4 -31.54 62.96 49.44
C PRO A 4 -30.96 61.77 50.23
N ARG A 5 -30.55 62.05 51.47
CA ARG A 5 -29.88 61.10 52.40
C ARG A 5 -30.85 60.25 53.24
N GLN A 6 -32.15 60.28 52.97
CA GLN A 6 -33.12 59.45 53.69
C GLN A 6 -33.51 58.24 52.86
N ALA A 7 -33.45 57.06 53.47
CA ALA A 7 -33.94 55.83 52.89
C ALA A 7 -35.46 55.94 52.66
N PRO A 8 -35.98 55.45 51.52
CA PRO A 8 -37.40 55.54 51.22
C PRO A 8 -38.22 54.73 52.24
N ASP A 9 -39.34 55.32 52.67
CA ASP A 9 -40.30 54.72 53.58
C ASP A 9 -40.95 53.49 52.92
N ILE A 10 -40.73 52.33 53.53
CA ILE A 10 -41.10 51.02 53.00
C ILE A 10 -42.60 50.73 53.23
N SER A 11 -43.31 51.59 53.98
CA SER A 11 -44.74 51.44 54.26
C SER A 11 -45.66 51.77 53.07
N VAL A 12 -45.11 52.32 51.98
CA VAL A 12 -45.86 52.67 50.75
C VAL A 12 -45.98 51.47 49.78
N PHE A 13 -45.20 50.41 49.99
CA PHE A 13 -45.22 49.23 49.13
C PHE A 13 -46.11 48.14 49.77
N GLU A 14 -47.12 47.68 49.03
CA GLU A 14 -47.98 46.57 49.44
C GLU A 14 -47.14 45.35 49.86
N GLU A 15 -47.48 44.73 51.00
CA GLU A 15 -46.84 43.49 51.47
C GLU A 15 -46.87 42.44 50.35
N MET A 16 -45.68 41.93 49.98
CA MET A 16 -45.53 40.85 49.00
C MET A 16 -46.33 39.63 49.44
N THR A 17 -47.55 39.50 48.93
CA THR A 17 -48.38 38.32 49.08
C THR A 17 -47.74 37.14 48.33
N ALA A 18 -47.98 35.93 48.84
CA ALA A 18 -47.42 34.68 48.34
C ALA A 18 -47.75 34.36 46.85
N GLU A 19 -48.62 35.15 46.22
CA GLU A 19 -48.90 35.07 44.78
C GLU A 19 -47.75 35.64 43.93
N TYR A 20 -46.98 36.63 44.42
CA TYR A 20 -45.83 37.18 43.68
C TYR A 20 -44.62 36.24 43.66
N THR A 21 -44.45 35.39 44.67
CA THR A 21 -43.35 34.40 44.73
C THR A 21 -43.60 33.18 43.83
N LEU A 22 -44.85 32.89 43.48
CA LEU A 22 -45.19 31.82 42.52
C LEU A 22 -44.93 32.23 41.06
N ALA A 23 -44.83 33.52 40.75
CA ALA A 23 -44.41 33.99 39.43
C ALA A 23 -42.89 33.83 39.16
N VAL A 24 -42.09 33.49 40.19
CA VAL A 24 -40.62 33.31 40.07
C VAL A 24 -40.23 31.83 39.92
N SER A 25 -41.18 30.90 39.98
CA SER A 25 -40.91 29.45 39.92
C SER A 25 -41.44 28.75 38.67
N GLN A 26 -41.38 29.43 37.52
CA GLN A 26 -41.19 28.80 36.21
C GLN A 26 -40.28 29.69 35.37
N SER A 27 -38.98 29.64 35.61
CA SER A 27 -38.00 30.08 34.62
C SER A 27 -37.99 29.08 33.45
N SER A 28 -39.02 29.16 32.61
CA SER A 28 -38.90 28.75 31.21
C SER A 28 -37.64 29.43 30.68
N SER A 29 -36.65 28.64 30.28
CA SER A 29 -35.34 29.11 29.84
C SER A 29 -35.50 30.33 28.95
N VAL A 30 -35.00 31.48 29.39
CA VAL A 30 -34.94 32.68 28.57
C VAL A 30 -34.16 32.31 27.31
N TYR A 31 -34.86 32.25 26.18
CA TYR A 31 -34.30 31.95 24.87
C TYR A 31 -33.43 33.15 24.49
N THR A 32 -32.14 33.09 24.83
CA THR A 32 -31.17 34.01 24.23
C THR A 32 -31.25 33.82 22.71
N PRO A 33 -31.37 34.90 21.91
CA PRO A 33 -31.38 34.75 20.46
C PRO A 33 -30.10 34.03 20.07
N GLN A 34 -30.24 32.80 19.55
CA GLN A 34 -29.09 32.03 19.11
C GLN A 34 -28.41 32.85 18.02
N THR A 35 -27.16 33.25 18.28
CA THR A 35 -26.32 33.85 17.23
C THR A 35 -26.32 32.92 16.01
N SER A 36 -26.24 33.47 14.80
CA SER A 36 -26.27 32.67 13.55
C SER A 36 -25.22 31.52 13.57
N SER A 37 -24.12 31.73 14.28
CA SER A 37 -23.09 30.71 14.57
C SER A 37 -23.57 29.62 15.54
N GLY A 38 -24.35 29.98 16.57
CA GLY A 38 -24.96 29.03 17.50
C GLY A 38 -26.04 28.16 16.85
N THR A 39 -26.85 28.73 15.94
CA THR A 39 -27.80 27.96 15.12
C THR A 39 -27.08 27.00 14.18
N LEU A 40 -25.97 27.42 13.55
CA LEU A 40 -25.14 26.54 12.73
C LEU A 40 -24.59 25.34 13.52
N VAL A 41 -24.07 25.59 14.72
CA VAL A 41 -23.58 24.53 15.62
C VAL A 41 -24.71 23.57 16.01
N ASN A 42 -25.90 24.09 16.29
CA ASN A 42 -27.06 23.26 16.64
C ASN A 42 -27.53 22.40 15.47
N LEU A 43 -27.59 22.92 14.24
CA LEU A 43 -27.94 22.14 13.05
C LEU A 43 -26.98 20.95 12.81
N ILE A 44 -25.69 21.14 13.10
CA ILE A 44 -24.70 20.05 12.97
C ILE A 44 -24.88 19.01 14.08
N ARG A 45 -25.31 19.44 15.28
CA ARG A 45 -25.65 18.53 16.39
C ARG A 45 -26.91 17.72 16.11
N THR A 46 -27.96 18.34 15.57
CA THR A 46 -29.22 17.66 15.18
C THR A 46 -29.03 16.72 13.99
N GLY A 47 -28.05 17.01 13.13
CA GLY A 47 -27.67 16.16 12.01
C GLY A 47 -28.18 16.63 10.66
N ASP A 48 -28.65 17.88 10.56
CA ASP A 48 -29.23 18.48 9.36
C ASP A 48 -28.14 19.16 8.50
N TYR A 49 -27.20 18.36 8.00
CA TYR A 49 -26.00 18.87 7.31
C TYR A 49 -26.30 19.60 5.99
N ALA A 50 -27.40 19.27 5.31
CA ALA A 50 -27.80 19.94 4.08
C ALA A 50 -28.19 21.40 4.34
N VAL A 51 -29.00 21.62 5.38
CA VAL A 51 -29.43 22.94 5.84
C VAL A 51 -28.25 23.70 6.45
N ALA A 52 -27.37 23.03 7.17
CA ALA A 52 -26.15 23.64 7.69
C ALA A 52 -25.23 24.15 6.55
N GLU A 53 -25.12 23.43 5.42
CA GLU A 53 -24.31 23.89 4.28
C GLU A 53 -24.93 25.08 3.53
N THR A 54 -26.26 25.14 3.42
CA THR A 54 -26.93 26.33 2.84
C THR A 54 -26.75 27.54 3.74
N LEU A 55 -26.99 27.39 5.05
CA LEU A 55 -26.79 28.46 6.03
C LEU A 55 -25.34 28.95 6.04
N ARG A 56 -24.35 28.04 6.01
CA ARG A 56 -22.93 28.40 5.93
C ARG A 56 -22.63 29.23 4.68
N LYS A 57 -23.20 28.89 3.52
CA LYS A 57 -23.01 29.65 2.27
C LYS A 57 -23.61 31.04 2.37
N GLU A 58 -24.83 31.15 2.89
CA GLU A 58 -25.51 32.44 3.11
C GLU A 58 -24.71 33.31 4.08
N MET A 59 -24.22 32.75 5.19
CA MET A 59 -23.38 33.48 6.14
C MET A 59 -22.08 34.00 5.51
N VAL A 60 -21.44 33.20 4.64
CA VAL A 60 -20.23 33.63 3.92
C VAL A 60 -20.54 34.70 2.89
N ASP A 61 -21.67 34.59 2.18
CA ASP A 61 -22.12 35.57 1.18
C ASP A 61 -22.44 36.93 1.83
N ILE A 62 -23.10 36.89 3.00
CA ILE A 62 -23.46 38.06 3.81
C ILE A 62 -22.25 38.55 4.65
N LYS A 63 -21.09 37.89 4.57
CA LYS A 63 -19.85 38.20 5.33
C LYS A 63 -20.02 38.20 6.86
N ILE A 64 -20.93 37.36 7.37
CA ILE A 64 -21.10 37.16 8.82
C ILE A 64 -19.92 36.32 9.34
N PRO A 65 -19.16 36.78 10.36
CA PRO A 65 -18.03 36.03 10.90
C PRO A 65 -18.51 34.76 11.60
N ILE A 66 -18.10 33.60 11.09
CA ILE A 66 -18.38 32.30 11.69
C ILE A 66 -17.34 32.01 12.77
N GLN A 67 -17.79 31.84 14.01
CA GLN A 67 -16.90 31.51 15.13
C GLN A 67 -16.35 30.09 14.98
N PRO A 68 -15.03 29.85 15.16
CA PRO A 68 -14.44 28.52 15.05
C PRO A 68 -14.99 27.54 16.10
N HIS A 69 -15.24 26.29 15.70
CA HIS A 69 -15.72 25.25 16.62
C HIS A 69 -15.32 23.84 16.16
N VAL A 70 -14.92 22.97 17.09
CA VAL A 70 -14.60 21.55 16.83
C VAL A 70 -15.72 20.77 16.11
N ILE A 71 -16.98 21.17 16.29
CA ILE A 71 -18.14 20.46 15.71
C ILE A 71 -18.13 20.51 14.18
N TYR A 72 -17.48 21.52 13.58
CA TYR A 72 -17.31 21.59 12.12
C TYR A 72 -16.45 20.45 11.56
N GLU A 73 -15.61 19.79 12.37
CA GLU A 73 -14.91 18.55 11.99
C GLU A 73 -15.92 17.46 11.59
N ARG A 74 -17.04 17.36 12.31
CA ARG A 74 -18.12 16.40 12.03
C ARG A 74 -18.82 16.71 10.70
N ALA A 75 -19.04 17.99 10.39
CA ALA A 75 -19.61 18.42 9.12
C ALA A 75 -18.66 18.09 7.95
N ALA A 76 -17.36 18.43 8.09
CA ALA A 76 -16.34 18.08 7.10
C ALA A 76 -16.27 16.56 6.85
N ARG A 77 -16.36 15.75 7.91
CA ARG A 77 -16.40 14.28 7.82
C ARG A 77 -17.58 13.77 6.99
N ILE A 78 -18.76 14.36 7.15
CA ILE A 78 -19.96 13.90 6.45
C ILE A 78 -19.92 14.25 4.97
N VAL A 79 -19.36 15.40 4.60
CA VAL A 79 -19.07 15.72 3.19
C VAL A 79 -18.21 14.63 2.53
N LEU A 80 -17.26 14.03 3.26
CA LEU A 80 -16.44 12.90 2.78
C LEU A 80 -17.19 11.58 2.70
N GLN A 81 -18.32 11.42 3.37
CA GLN A 81 -19.14 10.20 3.34
C GLN A 81 -20.26 10.28 2.27
N THR A 82 -20.84 11.46 2.06
CA THR A 82 -21.96 11.68 1.14
C THR A 82 -21.54 11.50 -0.32
N LYS A 83 -22.13 10.53 -1.02
CA LYS A 83 -21.85 10.27 -2.44
C LYS A 83 -22.57 11.30 -3.33
N GLY A 84 -21.92 11.75 -4.40
CA GLY A 84 -22.56 12.60 -5.43
C GLY A 84 -22.52 14.11 -5.18
N VAL A 85 -21.83 14.58 -4.13
CA VAL A 85 -21.66 16.02 -3.86
C VAL A 85 -20.85 16.70 -4.98
N LYS A 86 -21.46 17.65 -5.68
CA LYS A 86 -20.74 18.54 -6.63
C LYS A 86 -19.71 19.37 -5.85
N ASN A 87 -18.51 19.53 -6.40
CA ASN A 87 -17.38 20.24 -5.77
C ASN A 87 -17.05 19.77 -4.34
N ARG A 88 -17.08 18.45 -4.10
CA ARG A 88 -16.78 17.84 -2.80
C ARG A 88 -15.53 18.39 -2.11
N GLY A 89 -14.47 18.66 -2.87
CA GLY A 89 -13.22 19.20 -2.33
C GLY A 89 -13.35 20.62 -1.80
N GLU A 90 -14.21 21.46 -2.37
CA GLU A 90 -14.42 22.85 -1.93
C GLU A 90 -15.27 22.89 -0.67
N ALA A 91 -16.40 22.16 -0.67
CA ALA A 91 -17.25 22.04 0.51
C ALA A 91 -16.48 21.46 1.71
N PHE A 92 -15.64 20.45 1.47
CA PHE A 92 -14.77 19.88 2.50
C PHE A 92 -13.77 20.90 3.07
N SER A 93 -13.06 21.62 2.20
CA SER A 93 -12.12 22.65 2.63
C SER A 93 -12.82 23.78 3.37
N ALA A 94 -14.01 24.19 2.95
CA ALA A 94 -14.77 25.26 3.58
C ALA A 94 -15.15 24.93 5.03
N TRP A 95 -15.65 23.72 5.29
CA TRP A 95 -15.94 23.28 6.66
C TRP A 95 -14.68 23.13 7.51
N LEU A 96 -13.61 22.60 6.93
CA LEU A 96 -12.36 22.38 7.66
C LEU A 96 -11.69 23.72 8.04
N SER A 97 -11.83 24.76 7.22
CA SER A 97 -11.35 26.11 7.53
C SER A 97 -12.05 26.75 8.74
N LEU A 98 -13.21 26.24 9.16
CA LEU A 98 -13.92 26.71 10.35
C LEU A 98 -13.47 26.02 11.64
N VAL A 99 -12.58 25.02 11.56
CA VAL A 99 -12.04 24.35 12.75
C VAL A 99 -11.07 25.29 13.49
N PRO A 100 -11.01 25.21 14.83
CA PRO A 100 -10.07 25.98 15.65
C PRO A 100 -8.61 25.82 15.21
N THR A 101 -7.81 26.84 15.50
CA THR A 101 -6.35 26.80 15.27
C THR A 101 -5.67 25.84 16.26
N ALA A 102 -4.44 25.44 15.95
CA ALA A 102 -3.65 24.55 16.82
C ALA A 102 -3.39 25.14 18.23
N ILE A 103 -3.39 26.47 18.35
CA ILE A 103 -3.19 27.20 19.60
C ILE A 103 -4.48 27.18 20.44
N GLU A 104 -5.62 27.43 19.81
CA GLU A 104 -6.93 27.45 20.48
C GLU A 104 -7.29 26.07 21.04
N GLN A 105 -7.24 25.04 20.20
CA GLN A 105 -7.56 23.68 20.61
C GLN A 105 -6.94 22.66 19.66
N TRP A 106 -6.02 21.86 20.18
CA TRP A 106 -5.39 20.79 19.43
C TRP A 106 -6.36 19.65 19.11
N SER A 107 -6.57 19.36 17.82
CA SER A 107 -7.27 18.16 17.34
C SER A 107 -6.33 17.21 16.59
N SER A 108 -6.54 15.90 16.78
CA SER A 108 -5.81 14.85 16.06
C SER A 108 -6.42 14.51 14.70
N PHE A 109 -7.63 15.02 14.42
CA PHE A 109 -8.42 14.75 13.20
C PHE A 109 -8.59 13.26 12.88
N LYS A 110 -8.66 12.43 13.93
CA LYS A 110 -8.61 10.97 13.82
C LYS A 110 -9.68 10.43 12.87
N ASP A 111 -10.89 10.97 12.93
CA ASP A 111 -12.01 10.48 12.11
C ASP A 111 -11.86 10.88 10.65
N ILE A 112 -11.43 12.10 10.37
CA ILE A 112 -11.14 12.56 9.00
C ILE A 112 -9.98 11.74 8.43
N ARG A 113 -8.89 11.57 9.17
CA ARG A 113 -7.74 10.72 8.77
C ARG A 113 -8.19 9.30 8.47
N GLN A 114 -9.04 8.71 9.30
CA GLN A 114 -9.61 7.39 9.02
C GLN A 114 -10.43 7.38 7.72
N GLN A 115 -11.23 8.40 7.42
CA GLN A 115 -11.97 8.44 6.15
C GLN A 115 -11.03 8.56 4.93
N LEU A 116 -10.00 9.40 5.03
CA LEU A 116 -9.06 9.68 3.94
C LEU A 116 -8.11 8.50 3.68
N PHE A 117 -7.48 7.97 4.72
CA PHE A 117 -6.40 6.99 4.61
C PHE A 117 -6.83 5.55 4.93
N ARG A 118 -8.05 5.31 5.44
CA ARG A 118 -8.55 3.94 5.70
C ARG A 118 -9.86 3.62 4.99
N GLY A 119 -10.83 4.53 5.06
CA GLY A 119 -12.18 4.35 4.49
C GLY A 119 -12.18 4.43 2.96
N SER A 120 -11.26 5.20 2.39
CA SER A 120 -11.10 5.28 0.94
C SER A 120 -10.33 4.06 0.40
N ASN A 121 -10.98 3.28 -0.46
CA ASN A 121 -10.32 2.19 -1.20
C ASN A 121 -9.38 2.72 -2.31
N TYR A 122 -9.35 4.03 -2.53
CA TYR A 122 -8.57 4.72 -3.56
C TYR A 122 -8.08 6.05 -2.99
N LEU A 123 -6.78 6.34 -3.18
CA LEU A 123 -6.16 7.58 -2.72
C LEU A 123 -6.57 8.76 -3.62
N ASN A 124 -7.34 9.70 -3.08
CA ASN A 124 -7.66 10.95 -3.76
C ASN A 124 -6.60 12.01 -3.40
N ILE A 125 -5.53 12.07 -4.20
CA ILE A 125 -4.41 12.98 -4.01
C ILE A 125 -4.86 14.44 -3.91
N SER A 126 -5.80 14.89 -4.76
CA SER A 126 -6.30 16.27 -4.72
C SER A 126 -6.95 16.62 -3.37
N LEU A 127 -7.76 15.71 -2.83
CA LEU A 127 -8.44 15.94 -1.55
C LEU A 127 -7.48 15.83 -0.36
N ILE A 128 -6.48 14.95 -0.43
CA ILE A 128 -5.41 14.82 0.57
C ILE A 128 -4.54 16.09 0.60
N MET A 129 -4.19 16.66 -0.56
CA MET A 129 -3.48 17.94 -0.63
C MET A 129 -4.29 19.07 0.00
N ARG A 130 -5.58 19.18 -0.33
CA ARG A 130 -6.48 20.19 0.24
C ARG A 130 -6.58 20.08 1.76
N PHE A 131 -6.70 18.85 2.27
CA PHE A 131 -6.68 18.58 3.71
C PHE A 131 -5.40 19.11 4.36
N GLY A 132 -4.23 18.76 3.82
CA GLY A 132 -2.95 19.18 4.38
C GLY A 132 -2.68 20.69 4.30
N LEU A 133 -3.12 21.38 3.25
CA LEU A 133 -2.98 22.85 3.15
C LEU A 133 -3.85 23.58 4.18
N VAL A 134 -5.11 23.19 4.35
CA VAL A 134 -5.99 23.79 5.36
C VAL A 134 -5.45 23.54 6.76
N MET A 135 -4.97 22.32 7.03
CA MET A 135 -4.32 21.98 8.29
C MET A 135 -3.09 22.84 8.57
N ALA A 136 -2.21 23.01 7.58
CA ALA A 136 -1.05 23.87 7.70
C ALA A 136 -1.44 25.33 7.99
N SER A 137 -2.49 25.84 7.32
CA SER A 137 -2.99 27.21 7.54
C SER A 137 -3.53 27.45 8.96
N LYS A 138 -3.87 26.38 9.67
CA LYS A 138 -4.35 26.39 11.05
C LYS A 138 -3.26 26.13 12.09
N GLY A 139 -2.00 25.97 11.65
CA GLY A 139 -0.85 25.73 12.51
C GLY A 139 -0.48 24.26 12.74
N TYR A 140 -1.15 23.29 12.08
CA TYR A 140 -0.90 21.85 12.27
C TYR A 140 0.28 21.31 11.44
N ILE A 141 1.39 22.04 11.40
CA ILE A 141 2.51 21.80 10.47
C ILE A 141 3.33 20.56 10.88
N ALA A 142 3.63 20.38 12.17
CA ALA A 142 4.39 19.23 12.68
C ALA A 142 3.50 18.07 13.15
N SER A 143 2.23 18.01 12.70
CA SER A 143 1.28 17.01 13.15
C SER A 143 1.47 15.64 12.46
N ASP A 144 1.01 14.57 13.11
CA ASP A 144 0.93 13.23 12.50
C ASP A 144 0.09 13.24 11.20
N ALA A 145 -0.95 14.09 11.17
CA ALA A 145 -1.78 14.28 9.99
C ALA A 145 -0.96 14.80 8.81
N GLN A 146 -0.10 15.79 9.06
CA GLN A 146 0.77 16.36 8.03
C GLN A 146 1.83 15.36 7.55
N SER A 147 2.40 14.58 8.46
CA SER A 147 3.35 13.51 8.11
C SER A 147 2.71 12.44 7.21
N GLN A 148 1.44 12.08 7.46
CA GLN A 148 0.68 11.16 6.60
C GLN A 148 0.39 11.74 5.22
N VAL A 149 0.04 13.04 5.14
CA VAL A 149 -0.16 13.74 3.87
C VAL A 149 1.14 13.76 3.07
N LEU A 150 2.23 14.24 3.66
CA LEU A 150 3.54 14.35 3.02
C LEU A 150 4.06 13.01 2.50
N SER A 151 3.98 11.96 3.32
CA SER A 151 4.43 10.63 2.90
C SER A 151 3.59 10.03 1.76
N THR A 152 2.27 10.26 1.77
CA THR A 152 1.38 9.83 0.69
C THR A 152 1.66 10.60 -0.61
N LEU A 153 1.85 11.91 -0.53
CA LEU A 153 2.15 12.76 -1.69
C LEU A 153 3.53 12.45 -2.25
N ALA A 154 4.55 12.30 -1.41
CA ALA A 154 5.90 11.94 -1.84
C ALA A 154 5.93 10.62 -2.61
N ARG A 155 5.11 9.64 -2.19
CA ARG A 155 5.07 8.32 -2.83
C ARG A 155 4.21 8.28 -4.09
N TYR A 156 3.10 9.01 -4.13
CA TYR A 156 2.06 8.83 -5.15
C TYR A 156 1.63 10.08 -5.92
N ALA A 157 2.18 11.26 -5.63
CA ALA A 157 2.03 12.44 -6.46
C ALA A 157 3.25 12.60 -7.39
N SER A 158 3.16 13.50 -8.38
CA SER A 158 4.31 13.85 -9.21
C SER A 158 5.36 14.63 -8.42
N PRO A 159 6.66 14.51 -8.75
CA PRO A 159 7.73 15.29 -8.12
C PRO A 159 7.44 16.80 -8.10
N ALA A 160 7.00 17.35 -9.24
CA ALA A 160 6.61 18.75 -9.34
C ALA A 160 5.44 19.14 -8.40
N THR A 161 4.52 18.20 -8.14
CA THR A 161 3.36 18.45 -7.27
C THR A 161 3.77 18.49 -5.80
N ILE A 162 4.67 17.60 -5.36
CA ILE A 162 5.17 17.62 -3.97
C ILE A 162 6.07 18.84 -3.72
N GLU A 163 6.90 19.25 -4.68
CA GLU A 163 7.73 20.46 -4.58
C GLU A 163 6.87 21.72 -4.43
N ARG A 164 5.84 21.86 -5.28
CA ARG A 164 4.86 22.94 -5.15
C ARG A 164 4.15 22.91 -3.81
N TYR A 165 3.81 21.73 -3.30
CA TYR A 165 3.17 21.58 -2.00
C TYR A 165 4.10 22.02 -0.85
N ILE A 166 5.38 21.64 -0.87
CA ILE A 166 6.36 22.09 0.13
C ILE A 166 6.51 23.61 0.09
N LEU A 167 6.62 24.21 -1.09
CA LEU A 167 6.66 25.66 -1.25
C LEU A 167 5.41 26.33 -0.65
N GLN A 168 4.22 25.78 -0.92
CA GLN A 168 2.98 26.27 -0.32
C GLN A 168 3.00 26.16 1.20
N LEU A 169 3.54 25.07 1.77
CA LEU A 169 3.70 24.96 3.21
C LEU A 169 4.62 26.04 3.78
N GLU A 170 5.78 26.25 3.17
CA GLU A 170 6.71 27.31 3.59
C GLU A 170 6.02 28.68 3.58
N THR A 171 5.33 29.04 2.49
CA THR A 171 4.61 30.32 2.41
C THR A 171 3.51 30.47 3.46
N VAL A 172 2.89 29.37 3.89
CA VAL A 172 1.88 29.38 4.95
C VAL A 172 2.54 29.55 6.31
N VAL A 173 3.66 28.88 6.55
CA VAL A 173 4.45 29.03 7.79
C VAL A 173 4.96 30.46 7.93
N ASP A 174 5.50 31.04 6.87
CA ASP A 174 6.03 32.41 6.88
C ASP A 174 4.93 33.45 7.23
N ARG A 175 3.69 33.22 6.75
CA ARG A 175 2.55 34.06 7.12
C ARG A 175 2.17 33.91 8.59
N LEU A 176 2.16 32.68 9.11
CA LEU A 176 1.80 32.40 10.50
C LEU A 176 2.87 32.86 11.50
N SER A 177 4.14 32.85 11.09
CA SER A 177 5.25 33.42 11.86
C SER A 177 5.12 34.93 11.97
N LYS A 178 4.78 35.63 10.87
CA LYS A 178 4.52 37.09 10.88
C LYS A 178 3.36 37.50 11.77
N THR A 179 2.34 36.66 11.91
CA THR A 179 1.21 36.92 12.83
C THR A 179 1.51 36.52 14.28
N GLY A 180 2.70 35.97 14.58
CA GLY A 180 3.10 35.55 15.92
C GLY A 180 2.36 34.29 16.43
N HIS A 181 1.77 33.51 15.53
CA HIS A 181 0.88 32.40 15.90
C HIS A 181 1.64 31.06 16.01
N VAL A 182 2.61 30.78 15.13
CA VAL A 182 3.34 29.51 15.13
C VAL A 182 4.77 29.70 14.65
N GLU A 183 5.76 29.34 15.47
CA GLU A 183 7.15 29.15 15.05
C GLU A 183 7.43 27.67 14.83
N VAL A 184 7.94 27.31 13.64
CA VAL A 184 8.34 25.95 13.29
C VAL A 184 9.84 25.82 13.49
N THR A 185 10.25 24.85 14.31
CA THR A 185 11.68 24.69 14.63
C THR A 185 12.47 24.13 13.43
N PRO A 186 13.79 24.43 13.33
CA PRO A 186 14.64 23.84 12.28
C PRO A 186 14.59 22.31 12.25
N GLU A 187 14.47 21.66 13.40
CA GLU A 187 14.32 20.20 13.51
C GLU A 187 13.04 19.67 12.86
N GLN A 188 11.92 20.39 12.97
CA GLN A 188 10.65 20.00 12.36
C GLN A 188 10.75 20.03 10.84
N TRP A 189 11.42 21.05 10.29
CA TRP A 189 11.73 21.10 8.86
C TRP A 189 12.66 19.97 8.43
N ALA A 190 13.68 19.66 9.22
CA ALA A 190 14.56 18.54 8.93
C ALA A 190 13.81 17.21 8.86
N ARG A 191 12.84 16.99 9.76
CA ARG A 191 11.96 15.80 9.72
C ARG A 191 11.07 15.77 8.48
N ILE A 192 10.50 16.91 8.07
CA ILE A 192 9.65 17.04 6.88
C ILE A 192 10.43 16.70 5.60
N TYR A 193 11.57 17.36 5.36
CA TYR A 193 12.40 17.11 4.19
C TYR A 193 12.90 15.66 4.17
N SER A 194 13.43 15.18 5.30
CA SER A 194 13.88 13.79 5.46
C SER A 194 12.78 12.76 5.18
N LEU A 195 11.53 13.05 5.56
CA LEU A 195 10.40 12.16 5.29
C LEU A 195 10.06 12.11 3.79
N VAL A 196 10.02 13.26 3.12
CA VAL A 196 9.69 13.35 1.69
C VAL A 196 10.78 12.70 0.84
N ILE A 197 12.05 13.01 1.10
CA ILE A 197 13.21 12.47 0.36
C ILE A 197 13.20 10.93 0.43
N ARG A 198 13.08 10.35 1.64
CA ARG A 198 13.02 8.88 1.80
C ARG A 198 11.85 8.24 1.05
N ASN A 199 10.69 8.87 1.04
CA ASN A 199 9.53 8.35 0.31
C ASN A 199 9.68 8.47 -1.22
N GLN A 200 10.38 9.47 -1.74
CA GLN A 200 10.73 9.57 -3.17
C GLN A 200 11.73 8.48 -3.58
N VAL A 201 12.74 8.20 -2.74
CA VAL A 201 13.66 7.06 -2.95
C VAL A 201 12.89 5.74 -2.98
N LEU A 202 11.99 5.52 -2.01
CA LEU A 202 11.10 4.34 -1.99
C LEU A 202 10.16 4.26 -3.21
N ALA A 203 9.83 5.40 -3.82
CA ALA A 203 9.06 5.45 -5.06
C ALA A 203 9.92 5.15 -6.31
N GLY A 204 11.22 4.92 -6.16
CA GLY A 204 12.17 4.67 -7.24
C GLY A 204 12.58 5.94 -7.99
N ARG A 205 12.51 7.11 -7.34
CA ARG A 205 12.82 8.44 -7.92
C ARG A 205 14.05 9.05 -7.27
N GLY A 206 15.18 8.34 -7.32
CA GLY A 206 16.45 8.75 -6.70
C GLY A 206 16.91 10.15 -7.13
N GLU A 207 16.93 10.42 -8.44
CA GLU A 207 17.32 11.74 -8.98
C GLU A 207 16.50 12.90 -8.43
N HIS A 208 15.17 12.73 -8.34
CA HIS A 208 14.29 13.78 -7.80
C HIS A 208 14.47 13.93 -6.29
N ALA A 209 14.79 12.84 -5.58
CA ALA A 209 15.10 12.89 -4.16
C ALA A 209 16.41 13.65 -3.90
N LEU A 210 17.42 13.47 -4.77
CA LEU A 210 18.67 14.22 -4.75
C LEU A 210 18.44 15.70 -5.08
N GLN A 211 17.63 16.01 -6.10
CA GLN A 211 17.25 17.38 -6.43
C GLN A 211 16.54 18.05 -5.25
N LEU A 212 15.63 17.36 -4.56
CA LEU A 212 14.97 17.89 -3.38
C LEU A 212 15.94 18.14 -2.21
N ALA A 213 16.98 17.31 -2.07
CA ALA A 213 18.06 17.56 -1.10
C ALA A 213 18.88 18.80 -1.47
N ARG A 214 19.17 19.03 -2.75
CA ARG A 214 19.79 20.29 -3.24
C ARG A 214 18.91 21.50 -2.94
N VAL A 215 17.60 21.39 -3.16
CA VAL A 215 16.64 22.45 -2.82
C VAL A 215 16.64 22.73 -1.31
N ALA A 216 16.73 21.69 -0.47
CA ALA A 216 16.88 21.85 0.97
C ALA A 216 18.16 22.64 1.33
N ALA A 217 19.28 22.35 0.67
CA ALA A 217 20.54 23.08 0.85
C ALA A 217 20.45 24.55 0.47
N THR A 218 19.86 24.87 -0.68
CA THR A 218 19.64 26.27 -1.09
C THR A 218 18.75 27.07 -0.13
N ARG A 219 17.96 26.38 0.69
CA ARG A 219 17.03 26.97 1.65
C ARG A 219 17.53 26.87 3.10
N GLU A 220 18.80 26.51 3.29
CA GLU A 220 19.46 26.35 4.60
C GLU A 220 18.67 25.41 5.53
N ARG A 221 18.07 24.35 4.96
CA ARG A 221 17.33 23.35 5.72
C ARG A 221 18.18 22.12 5.94
N GLN A 222 18.27 21.70 7.20
CA GLN A 222 18.99 20.48 7.57
C GLN A 222 18.25 19.22 7.10
N VAL A 223 18.99 18.15 6.87
CA VAL A 223 18.46 16.81 6.56
C VAL A 223 19.11 15.79 7.49
N THR A 224 18.32 14.81 7.95
CA THR A 224 18.83 13.77 8.84
C THR A 224 19.85 12.86 8.13
N ASP A 225 20.90 12.48 8.85
CA ASP A 225 21.97 11.61 8.33
C ASP A 225 21.45 10.25 7.81
N PHE A 226 20.45 9.68 8.50
CA PHE A 226 19.76 8.46 8.06
C PHE A 226 19.20 8.57 6.64
N THR A 227 18.81 9.76 6.20
CA THR A 227 18.27 9.98 4.84
C THR A 227 19.38 9.92 3.78
N PHE A 228 20.56 10.46 4.07
CA PHE A 228 21.74 10.31 3.20
C PHE A 228 22.18 8.87 3.09
N ARG A 229 22.21 8.13 4.21
CA ARG A 229 22.45 6.67 4.20
C ARG A 229 21.46 5.93 3.30
N PHE A 230 20.19 6.33 3.36
CA PHE A 230 19.13 5.72 2.56
C PHE A 230 19.26 6.03 1.06
N LEU A 231 19.74 7.23 0.71
CA LEU A 231 20.08 7.63 -0.66
C LEU A 231 21.26 6.81 -1.20
N LEU A 232 22.33 6.64 -0.39
CA LEU A 232 23.49 5.83 -0.74
C LEU A 232 23.14 4.35 -0.94
N GLU A 233 22.23 3.78 -0.14
CA GLU A 233 21.77 2.38 -0.31
C GLU A 233 21.05 2.17 -1.66
N HIS A 234 20.50 3.23 -2.25
CA HIS A 234 19.74 3.17 -3.50
C HIS A 234 20.43 3.97 -4.63
N SER A 235 21.75 4.19 -4.54
CA SER A 235 22.48 4.91 -5.58
C SER A 235 22.54 4.10 -6.88
N PRO A 236 22.22 4.70 -8.04
CA PRO A 236 22.37 4.04 -9.33
C PRO A 236 23.83 4.04 -9.81
N ASP A 237 24.56 5.15 -9.61
CA ASP A 237 25.86 5.42 -10.23
C ASP A 237 26.86 6.06 -9.23
N GLU A 238 28.15 6.06 -9.59
CA GLU A 238 29.22 6.67 -8.79
C GLU A 238 29.10 8.20 -8.71
N GLU A 239 28.67 8.88 -9.78
CA GLU A 239 28.43 10.33 -9.79
C GLU A 239 27.30 10.75 -8.83
N PHE A 240 26.24 9.93 -8.76
CA PHE A 240 25.16 10.12 -7.79
C PHE A 240 25.69 9.99 -6.37
N THR A 241 26.55 8.99 -6.13
CA THR A 241 27.17 8.73 -4.84
C THR A 241 28.05 9.92 -4.40
N ALA A 242 28.88 10.45 -5.30
CA ALA A 242 29.69 11.64 -5.05
C ALA A 242 28.83 12.88 -4.69
N SER A 243 27.77 13.13 -5.47
CA SER A 243 26.82 14.22 -5.19
C SER A 243 26.14 14.10 -3.83
N VAL A 244 25.85 12.88 -3.38
CA VAL A 244 25.24 12.62 -2.07
C VAL A 244 26.24 12.89 -0.94
N HIS A 245 27.51 12.54 -1.12
CA HIS A 245 28.57 12.83 -0.14
C HIS A 245 28.80 14.34 0.02
N GLU A 246 28.87 15.10 -1.08
CA GLU A 246 29.01 16.56 -1.06
C GLU A 246 27.86 17.23 -0.27
N LEU A 247 26.61 16.84 -0.56
CA LEU A 247 25.45 17.40 0.14
C LEU A 247 25.41 17.00 1.62
N ARG A 248 25.86 15.79 1.96
CA ARG A 248 25.92 15.32 3.35
C ARG A 248 26.82 16.23 4.21
N GLU A 249 27.95 16.69 3.66
CA GLU A 249 28.85 17.61 4.37
C GLU A 249 28.21 18.98 4.61
N GLN A 250 27.35 19.43 3.70
CA GLN A 250 26.72 20.76 3.77
C GLN A 250 25.51 20.84 4.70
N ILE A 251 24.64 19.82 4.73
CA ILE A 251 23.32 19.93 5.38
C ILE A 251 22.98 18.81 6.39
N SER A 252 23.91 17.89 6.68
CA SER A 252 23.64 16.81 7.65
C SER A 252 23.52 17.34 9.07
N SER A 253 22.47 16.92 9.79
CA SER A 253 22.30 17.23 11.22
C SER A 253 23.33 16.53 12.12
N ASN A 254 24.00 15.45 11.68
CA ASN A 254 25.05 14.78 12.45
C ASN A 254 25.97 13.93 11.54
N PRO A 255 27.12 14.46 11.09
CA PRO A 255 27.99 13.80 10.11
C PRO A 255 28.80 12.60 10.66
N TYR A 256 28.85 12.37 11.98
CA TYR A 256 29.76 11.41 12.63
C TYR A 256 29.09 10.15 13.21
N SER A 257 27.80 9.90 12.97
CA SER A 257 27.19 8.64 13.42
C SER A 257 27.45 7.51 12.43
N ILE A 258 28.36 6.59 12.79
CA ILE A 258 28.51 5.29 12.13
C ILE A 258 27.81 4.25 13.01
N PRO A 259 26.71 3.63 12.53
CA PRO A 259 26.33 2.32 13.04
C PRO A 259 26.34 1.24 11.94
N ASP A 260 27.05 0.16 12.27
CA ASP A 260 27.20 -1.16 11.65
C ASP A 260 26.58 -1.41 10.26
N VAL A 261 27.47 -1.84 9.36
CA VAL A 261 27.15 -2.57 8.13
C VAL A 261 26.15 -3.67 8.49
N TRP A 262 24.97 -3.55 7.90
CA TRP A 262 23.89 -4.50 8.13
C TRP A 262 24.27 -5.83 7.50
N ASP A 263 24.75 -6.75 8.33
CA ASP A 263 25.04 -8.12 7.95
C ASP A 263 23.73 -8.74 7.43
N LYS A 264 23.58 -8.80 6.10
CA LYS A 264 22.49 -9.53 5.41
C LYS A 264 22.77 -11.02 5.57
N ARG A 265 22.72 -11.53 6.81
CA ARG A 265 22.66 -12.97 7.05
C ARG A 265 21.29 -13.45 6.60
N THR A 266 21.25 -13.92 5.37
CA THR A 266 20.28 -14.89 4.90
C THR A 266 20.31 -16.10 5.83
N CYS A 267 19.30 -16.26 6.69
CA CYS A 267 19.06 -17.56 7.30
C CYS A 267 18.50 -18.49 6.23
N PHE A 268 19.36 -19.38 5.73
CA PHE A 268 18.95 -20.58 5.03
C PHE A 268 18.41 -21.62 6.02
N HIS A 269 17.49 -22.43 5.48
CA HIS A 269 16.85 -23.66 5.96
C HIS A 269 16.78 -23.97 7.46
N THR A 270 15.57 -24.32 7.91
CA THR A 270 15.43 -25.24 9.04
C THR A 270 14.52 -26.40 8.63
N ASP A 271 15.16 -27.45 8.13
CA ASP A 271 14.64 -28.80 8.30
C ASP A 271 14.50 -29.08 9.80
N THR A 272 13.33 -29.61 10.18
CA THR A 272 13.09 -30.33 11.45
C THR A 272 13.42 -29.61 12.77
N LEU A 273 12.93 -28.38 12.95
CA LEU A 273 12.75 -27.82 14.30
C LEU A 273 11.32 -28.08 14.79
N ALA A 274 11.19 -28.67 15.99
CA ALA A 274 9.90 -28.84 16.65
C ALA A 274 9.11 -27.52 16.64
N LEU A 275 7.86 -27.54 16.16
CA LEU A 275 6.98 -26.37 15.95
C LEU A 275 6.98 -25.34 17.11
N ALA A 276 7.22 -25.79 18.34
CA ALA A 276 7.34 -24.97 19.54
C ALA A 276 8.62 -24.09 19.61
N SER A 277 9.77 -24.56 19.10
CA SER A 277 11.00 -23.74 19.03
C SER A 277 10.85 -22.67 17.95
N HIS A 278 10.28 -23.02 16.79
CA HIS A 278 9.97 -22.08 15.71
C HIS A 278 9.01 -20.97 16.19
N LEU A 279 7.97 -21.32 16.95
CA LEU A 279 7.06 -20.34 17.56
C LEU A 279 7.78 -19.38 18.53
N ARG A 280 8.71 -19.88 19.36
CA ARG A 280 9.49 -19.05 20.29
C ARG A 280 10.40 -18.08 19.55
N TYR A 281 11.03 -18.54 18.47
CA TYR A 281 11.83 -17.69 17.58
C TYR A 281 10.96 -16.57 16.96
N LEU A 282 9.83 -16.91 16.33
CA LEU A 282 8.95 -15.93 15.69
C LEU A 282 8.41 -14.88 16.68
N ARG A 283 8.11 -15.28 17.92
CA ARG A 283 7.67 -14.33 18.98
C ARG A 283 8.71 -13.26 19.30
N ARG A 284 10.01 -13.56 19.15
CA ARG A 284 11.12 -12.62 19.36
C ARG A 284 11.43 -11.85 18.07
N ALA A 285 11.51 -12.56 16.94
CA ALA A 285 11.86 -11.98 15.65
C ALA A 285 10.85 -10.94 15.16
N LEU A 286 9.54 -11.09 15.44
CA LEU A 286 8.53 -10.10 15.02
C LEU A 286 8.68 -8.72 15.69
N ILE A 287 9.39 -8.64 16.81
CA ILE A 287 9.61 -7.40 17.58
C ILE A 287 10.92 -6.72 17.16
N SER A 288 11.81 -7.43 16.46
CA SER A 288 13.09 -6.89 16.04
C SER A 288 12.94 -5.87 14.92
N THR A 289 14.02 -5.13 14.65
CA THR A 289 14.15 -4.22 13.49
C THR A 289 14.02 -4.97 12.15
N ASN A 290 14.30 -6.28 12.15
CA ASN A 290 14.23 -7.17 10.99
C ASN A 290 13.24 -8.32 11.26
N PRO A 291 11.94 -8.07 11.10
CA PRO A 291 10.94 -9.12 11.17
C PRO A 291 11.21 -10.25 10.15
N PRO A 292 10.77 -11.49 10.46
CA PRO A 292 10.95 -12.66 9.60
C PRO A 292 10.30 -12.48 8.23
N THR A 293 10.83 -13.18 7.22
CA THR A 293 10.32 -13.11 5.84
C THR A 293 8.88 -13.62 5.75
N SER A 294 8.13 -13.10 4.77
CA SER A 294 6.73 -13.52 4.55
C SER A 294 6.59 -14.99 4.19
N TYR A 295 7.61 -15.58 3.54
CA TYR A 295 7.65 -17.01 3.21
C TYR A 295 7.79 -17.85 4.47
N SER A 296 8.79 -17.56 5.33
CA SER A 296 8.97 -18.26 6.60
C SER A 296 7.72 -18.20 7.50
N LEU A 297 7.04 -17.04 7.54
CA LEU A 297 5.78 -16.90 8.26
C LEU A 297 4.65 -17.75 7.63
N SER A 298 4.54 -17.78 6.30
CA SER A 298 3.54 -18.58 5.58
C SER A 298 3.77 -20.08 5.78
N ASP A 299 5.02 -20.54 5.75
CA ASP A 299 5.39 -21.94 5.98
C ASP A 299 5.03 -22.36 7.40
N PHE A 300 5.33 -21.51 8.38
CA PHE A 300 4.88 -21.72 9.76
C PHE A 300 3.35 -21.72 9.88
N MET A 301 2.63 -20.84 9.19
CA MET A 301 1.16 -20.86 9.18
C MET A 301 0.60 -22.18 8.64
N ASN A 302 1.17 -22.70 7.55
CA ASN A 302 0.79 -23.99 6.98
C ASN A 302 1.07 -25.15 7.95
N ALA A 303 2.30 -25.21 8.48
CA ALA A 303 2.71 -26.26 9.42
C ALA A 303 1.93 -26.22 10.74
N TYR A 304 1.66 -25.02 11.28
CA TYR A 304 0.92 -24.85 12.52
C TYR A 304 -0.57 -25.18 12.33
N HIS A 305 -1.16 -24.79 11.20
CA HIS A 305 -2.55 -25.11 10.91
C HIS A 305 -2.79 -26.61 10.72
N ALA A 306 -1.82 -27.36 10.16
CA ALA A 306 -1.87 -28.81 10.05
C ALA A 306 -2.05 -29.51 11.43
N THR A 307 -1.65 -28.86 12.53
CA THR A 307 -1.87 -29.38 13.89
C THR A 307 -3.25 -29.12 14.48
N GLY A 308 -4.14 -28.40 13.76
CA GLY A 308 -5.48 -28.03 14.21
C GLY A 308 -5.53 -26.87 15.22
N ARG A 309 -4.38 -26.28 15.59
CA ARG A 309 -4.28 -25.18 16.57
C ARG A 309 -4.29 -23.82 15.86
N THR A 310 -4.92 -22.81 16.47
CA THR A 310 -5.01 -21.44 15.89
C THR A 310 -4.60 -20.31 16.84
N CYS A 311 -4.55 -20.57 18.15
CA CYS A 311 -4.31 -19.53 19.17
C CYS A 311 -2.95 -18.83 19.02
N ALA A 312 -1.88 -19.55 18.67
CA ALA A 312 -0.56 -18.95 18.51
C ALA A 312 -0.51 -18.00 17.30
N LEU A 313 -1.21 -18.30 16.21
CA LEU A 313 -1.30 -17.42 15.05
C LEU A 313 -1.99 -16.10 15.40
N LEU A 314 -3.05 -16.15 16.21
CA LEU A 314 -3.72 -14.94 16.72
C LEU A 314 -2.79 -14.10 17.60
N ALA A 315 -2.03 -14.74 18.50
CA ALA A 315 -1.10 -14.05 19.38
C ALA A 315 0.07 -13.40 18.60
N LEU A 316 0.65 -14.11 17.62
CA LEU A 316 1.69 -13.59 16.75
C LEU A 316 1.16 -12.45 15.87
N ARG A 317 -0.05 -12.59 15.30
CA ARG A 317 -0.70 -11.53 14.54
C ARG A 317 -0.86 -10.26 15.38
N LYS A 318 -1.40 -10.38 16.60
CA LYS A 318 -1.57 -9.24 17.52
C LYS A 318 -0.25 -8.51 17.74
N LYS A 319 0.84 -9.25 17.99
CA LYS A 319 2.18 -8.67 18.14
C LYS A 319 2.65 -7.96 16.87
N ALA A 320 2.52 -8.59 15.70
CA ALA A 320 2.93 -7.99 14.43
C ALA A 320 2.22 -6.63 14.17
N PHE A 321 0.95 -6.52 14.55
CA PHE A 321 0.15 -5.30 14.36
C PHE A 321 0.47 -4.18 15.37
N GLN A 322 1.00 -4.52 16.54
CA GLN A 322 1.31 -3.57 17.61
C GLN A 322 2.71 -2.96 17.49
N HIS A 323 3.70 -3.68 16.94
CA HIS A 323 5.10 -3.24 16.98
C HIS A 323 5.54 -2.35 15.81
N SER A 324 5.34 -2.77 14.56
CA SER A 324 5.91 -2.05 13.41
C SER A 324 5.05 -2.17 12.15
N HIS A 325 5.02 -1.11 11.33
CA HIS A 325 4.41 -1.14 10.00
C HIS A 325 5.05 -2.20 9.08
N LYS A 326 6.37 -2.42 9.20
CA LYS A 326 7.11 -3.45 8.45
C LYS A 326 6.64 -4.85 8.85
N ALA A 327 6.58 -5.14 10.15
CA ALA A 327 6.10 -6.41 10.67
C ALA A 327 4.63 -6.68 10.28
N LYS A 328 3.78 -5.66 10.36
CA LYS A 328 2.37 -5.73 9.91
C LYS A 328 2.27 -6.08 8.42
N SER A 329 3.03 -5.40 7.56
CA SER A 329 3.01 -5.67 6.12
C SER A 329 3.48 -7.09 5.79
N LEU A 330 4.56 -7.57 6.43
CA LEU A 330 5.07 -8.93 6.20
C LEU A 330 4.11 -10.01 6.69
N TRP A 331 3.43 -9.77 7.82
CA TRP A 331 2.40 -10.66 8.32
C TRP A 331 1.23 -10.77 7.35
N VAL A 332 0.72 -9.63 6.87
CA VAL A 332 -0.40 -9.64 5.92
C VAL A 332 0.01 -10.29 4.59
N MET A 333 1.25 -10.10 4.13
CA MET A 333 1.79 -10.83 2.99
C MET A 333 1.78 -12.34 3.23
N ALA A 334 2.21 -12.79 4.41
CA ALA A 334 2.20 -14.20 4.78
C ALA A 334 0.76 -14.77 4.79
N GLU A 335 -0.23 -14.01 5.26
CA GLU A 335 -1.64 -14.40 5.17
C GLU A 335 -2.11 -14.53 3.71
N MET A 336 -1.68 -13.63 2.83
CA MET A 336 -1.99 -13.73 1.39
C MET A 336 -1.33 -14.97 0.75
N LEU A 337 -0.07 -15.27 1.08
CA LEU A 337 0.63 -16.47 0.62
C LEU A 337 0.00 -17.76 1.17
N TYR A 338 -0.45 -17.75 2.42
CA TYR A 338 -1.17 -18.85 3.04
C TYR A 338 -2.50 -19.17 2.32
N HIS A 339 -3.27 -18.16 1.93
CA HIS A 339 -4.48 -18.39 1.13
C HIS A 339 -4.17 -18.81 -0.31
N ARG A 340 -3.05 -18.31 -0.87
CA ARG A 340 -2.58 -18.73 -2.19
C ARG A 340 -2.20 -20.21 -2.23
N SER A 341 -1.46 -20.73 -1.25
CA SER A 341 -1.05 -22.15 -1.19
C SER A 341 -2.25 -23.10 -1.11
N ARG A 342 -3.37 -22.64 -0.54
CA ARG A 342 -4.64 -23.36 -0.43
C ARG A 342 -5.56 -23.21 -1.64
N ASN A 343 -5.12 -22.49 -2.68
CA ASN A 343 -5.92 -22.19 -3.88
C ASN A 343 -7.24 -21.44 -3.55
N GLU A 344 -7.18 -20.48 -2.63
CA GLU A 344 -8.31 -19.66 -2.19
C GLU A 344 -8.17 -18.19 -2.69
N PRO A 345 -8.22 -17.91 -4.02
CA PRO A 345 -7.88 -16.60 -4.57
C PRO A 345 -8.80 -15.47 -4.07
N GLN A 346 -10.06 -15.79 -3.79
CA GLN A 346 -11.03 -14.85 -3.25
C GLN A 346 -10.62 -14.29 -1.89
N LEU A 347 -10.01 -15.12 -1.03
CA LEU A 347 -9.57 -14.68 0.30
C LEU A 347 -8.33 -13.81 0.23
N VAL A 348 -7.43 -14.05 -0.74
CA VAL A 348 -6.29 -13.15 -1.03
C VAL A 348 -6.80 -11.75 -1.34
N LEU A 349 -7.83 -11.62 -2.20
CA LEU A 349 -8.43 -10.33 -2.54
C LEU A 349 -9.08 -9.64 -1.33
N VAL A 350 -9.72 -10.43 -0.46
CA VAL A 350 -10.36 -9.92 0.75
C VAL A 350 -9.31 -9.40 1.74
N VAL A 351 -8.27 -10.18 2.03
CA VAL A 351 -7.16 -9.76 2.90
C VAL A 351 -6.52 -8.50 2.35
N PHE A 352 -6.22 -8.46 1.05
CA PHE A 352 -5.64 -7.28 0.41
C PHE A 352 -6.54 -6.04 0.55
N ALA A 353 -7.82 -6.16 0.21
CA ALA A 353 -8.75 -5.04 0.24
C ALA A 353 -8.97 -4.43 1.62
N TYR A 354 -8.86 -5.23 2.69
CA TYR A 354 -8.97 -4.74 4.06
C TYR A 354 -7.71 -4.03 4.54
N HIS A 355 -6.53 -4.53 4.17
CA HIS A 355 -5.26 -4.07 4.74
C HIS A 355 -4.53 -3.04 3.88
N PHE A 356 -4.73 -3.04 2.56
CA PHE A 356 -4.02 -2.18 1.62
C PHE A 356 -4.94 -1.24 0.85
N HIS A 357 -4.35 -0.15 0.34
CA HIS A 357 -4.97 0.68 -0.68
C HIS A 357 -4.97 -0.05 -2.04
N MET A 358 -6.06 0.06 -2.81
CA MET A 358 -6.18 -0.55 -4.14
C MET A 358 -5.50 0.32 -5.19
N ILE A 359 -4.16 0.33 -5.17
CA ILE A 359 -3.30 1.10 -6.08
C ILE A 359 -2.67 0.11 -7.08
N GLY A 360 -2.63 0.45 -8.36
CA GLY A 360 -2.07 -0.43 -9.41
C GLY A 360 -2.91 -1.68 -9.72
N VAL A 361 -4.14 -1.78 -9.20
CA VAL A 361 -5.03 -2.94 -9.37
C VAL A 361 -6.46 -2.51 -9.77
N PRO A 362 -7.24 -3.33 -10.49
CA PRO A 362 -8.57 -2.96 -10.98
C PRO A 362 -9.61 -2.94 -9.84
N ARG A 363 -9.73 -1.78 -9.18
CA ARG A 363 -10.62 -1.54 -8.03
C ARG A 363 -12.07 -1.97 -8.26
N ARG A 364 -12.65 -1.64 -9.42
CA ARG A 364 -14.06 -1.95 -9.71
C ARG A 364 -14.30 -3.46 -9.70
N THR A 365 -13.38 -4.24 -10.25
CA THR A 365 -13.45 -5.70 -10.31
C THR A 365 -13.29 -6.31 -8.91
N ILE A 366 -12.31 -5.85 -8.12
CA ILE A 366 -12.14 -6.30 -6.73
C ILE A 366 -13.41 -6.04 -5.91
N LEU A 367 -13.98 -4.84 -6.00
CA LEU A 367 -15.20 -4.50 -5.25
C LEU A 367 -16.42 -5.31 -5.71
N LYS A 368 -16.53 -5.65 -7.00
CA LYS A 368 -17.58 -6.57 -7.50
C LYS A 368 -17.42 -7.95 -6.87
N ILE A 369 -16.21 -8.52 -6.90
CA ILE A 369 -15.91 -9.83 -6.32
C ILE A 369 -16.20 -9.83 -4.81
N MET A 370 -15.76 -8.81 -4.08
CA MET A 370 -16.03 -8.68 -2.64
C MET A 370 -17.53 -8.64 -2.32
N ARG A 371 -18.33 -7.92 -3.13
CA ARG A 371 -19.80 -7.88 -2.95
C ARG A 371 -20.44 -9.23 -3.25
N LEU A 372 -19.94 -9.97 -4.23
CA LEU A 372 -20.43 -11.33 -4.51
C LEU A 372 -20.11 -12.27 -3.35
N ILE A 373 -18.90 -12.18 -2.79
CA ILE A 373 -18.49 -12.96 -1.62
C ILE A 373 -19.33 -12.58 -0.40
N SER A 374 -19.56 -11.29 -0.14
CA SER A 374 -20.37 -10.87 1.01
C SER A 374 -21.82 -11.33 0.91
N LYS A 375 -22.42 -11.29 -0.29
CA LYS A 375 -23.76 -11.85 -0.54
C LYS A 375 -23.80 -13.36 -0.36
N ARG A 376 -22.78 -14.10 -0.85
CA ARG A 376 -22.66 -15.55 -0.62
C ARG A 376 -22.49 -15.87 0.87
N ARG A 377 -21.69 -15.08 1.60
CA ARG A 377 -21.49 -15.19 3.06
C ARG A 377 -22.79 -14.96 3.83
N ALA A 378 -23.54 -13.91 3.51
CA ALA A 378 -24.82 -13.63 4.18
C ALA A 378 -25.85 -14.76 3.98
N ARG A 379 -25.80 -15.45 2.83
CA ARG A 379 -26.62 -16.65 2.56
C ARG A 379 -26.11 -17.90 3.30
N LEU A 380 -24.79 -18.07 3.43
CA LEU A 380 -24.16 -19.20 4.13
C LEU A 380 -24.19 -19.08 5.66
N SER A 381 -24.14 -17.86 6.20
CA SER A 381 -24.19 -17.60 7.66
C SER A 381 -25.53 -17.95 8.30
N GLN A 382 -26.58 -18.19 7.50
CA GLN A 382 -27.84 -18.78 7.98
C GLN A 382 -27.75 -20.30 8.17
N ARG A 383 -26.69 -20.98 7.71
CA ARG A 383 -26.54 -22.44 7.77
C ARG A 383 -25.20 -22.95 8.34
N THR A 384 -24.17 -22.13 8.51
CA THR A 384 -22.90 -22.56 9.13
C THR A 384 -22.11 -21.36 9.66
N SER A 385 -21.53 -21.51 10.86
CA SER A 385 -20.49 -20.62 11.34
C SER A 385 -19.27 -20.68 10.40
N LEU A 386 -18.67 -19.53 10.12
CA LEU A 386 -17.53 -19.38 9.19
C LEU A 386 -16.43 -20.43 9.47
N PRO A 387 -15.64 -20.84 8.46
CA PRO A 387 -14.57 -21.79 8.68
C PRO A 387 -13.57 -21.27 9.75
N LYS A 388 -13.29 -22.10 10.76
CA LYS A 388 -12.37 -21.81 11.90
C LYS A 388 -10.95 -21.35 11.48
N HIS A 389 -10.56 -21.53 10.22
CA HIS A 389 -9.25 -21.18 9.66
C HIS A 389 -9.14 -19.72 9.18
N MET A 390 -10.25 -18.99 9.04
CA MET A 390 -10.19 -17.55 8.83
C MET A 390 -9.70 -16.91 10.14
N ILE A 391 -8.58 -16.20 10.08
CA ILE A 391 -8.12 -15.35 11.19
C ILE A 391 -9.06 -14.13 11.22
N ASN A 392 -10.24 -14.35 11.80
CA ASN A 392 -11.46 -13.56 11.59
C ASN A 392 -11.62 -12.40 12.57
N GLN A 393 -10.57 -12.04 13.30
CA GLN A 393 -10.59 -10.76 14.00
C GLN A 393 -10.25 -9.68 12.97
N GLN A 394 -11.27 -8.95 12.53
CA GLN A 394 -11.10 -7.66 11.86
C GLN A 394 -10.32 -6.74 12.82
N TYR A 395 -9.00 -6.85 12.81
CA TYR A 395 -8.17 -6.02 13.67
C TYR A 395 -8.33 -4.58 13.24
N ASN A 396 -8.56 -3.70 14.22
CA ASN A 396 -8.79 -2.29 13.95
C ASN A 396 -7.48 -1.64 13.51
N ILE A 397 -7.18 -1.66 12.22
CA ILE A 397 -5.99 -0.99 11.68
C ILE A 397 -6.26 0.51 11.68
N SER A 398 -5.35 1.30 12.22
CA SER A 398 -5.44 2.76 12.20
C SER A 398 -5.45 3.34 10.79
N GLU A 399 -4.68 2.74 9.88
CA GLU A 399 -4.43 3.21 8.51
C GLU A 399 -4.22 2.02 7.57
N LYS A 400 -4.66 2.14 6.30
CA LYS A 400 -4.35 1.14 5.28
C LYS A 400 -2.88 1.23 4.88
N LEU A 401 -2.27 0.08 4.71
CA LEU A 401 -0.89 -0.03 4.27
C LEU A 401 -0.75 0.28 2.78
N TRP A 402 0.44 0.69 2.38
CA TRP A 402 0.81 0.83 0.98
C TRP A 402 1.19 -0.54 0.41
N PRO A 403 0.61 -0.92 -0.74
CA PRO A 403 0.98 -2.17 -1.37
C PRO A 403 2.42 -2.10 -1.93
N THR A 404 3.10 -3.24 -1.88
CA THR A 404 4.37 -3.46 -2.59
C THR A 404 4.10 -4.26 -3.88
N PRO A 405 5.04 -4.30 -4.84
CA PRO A 405 4.88 -5.05 -6.09
C PRO A 405 4.53 -6.53 -5.86
N TYR A 406 5.08 -7.14 -4.82
CA TYR A 406 4.76 -8.51 -4.44
C TYR A 406 3.28 -8.67 -4.04
N HIS A 407 2.70 -7.69 -3.33
CA HIS A 407 1.29 -7.77 -2.92
C HIS A 407 0.38 -7.64 -4.14
N THR A 408 0.67 -6.69 -5.02
CA THR A 408 -0.11 -6.46 -6.24
C THR A 408 0.02 -7.64 -7.21
N ALA A 409 1.20 -8.26 -7.33
CA ALA A 409 1.38 -9.46 -8.15
C ALA A 409 0.46 -10.62 -7.70
N LEU A 410 0.37 -10.88 -6.39
CA LEU A 410 -0.55 -11.88 -5.85
C LEU A 410 -2.02 -11.52 -6.09
N VAL A 411 -2.36 -10.23 -6.02
CA VAL A 411 -3.71 -9.75 -6.35
C VAL A 411 -4.03 -9.97 -7.82
N TRP A 412 -3.09 -9.71 -8.73
CA TRP A 412 -3.26 -9.99 -10.15
C TRP A 412 -3.42 -11.48 -10.43
N GLU A 413 -2.65 -12.34 -9.75
CA GLU A 413 -2.84 -13.79 -9.83
C GLU A 413 -4.24 -14.19 -9.36
N ALA A 414 -4.64 -13.74 -8.18
CA ALA A 414 -5.96 -14.04 -7.63
C ALA A 414 -7.11 -13.50 -8.51
N LEU A 415 -6.94 -12.33 -9.13
CA LEU A 415 -7.92 -11.73 -10.02
C LEU A 415 -8.11 -12.57 -11.29
N VAL A 416 -7.02 -12.94 -11.98
CA VAL A 416 -7.09 -13.70 -13.23
C VAL A 416 -7.84 -15.03 -13.04
N TRP A 417 -7.60 -15.72 -11.92
CA TRP A 417 -8.29 -16.98 -11.61
C TRP A 417 -9.70 -16.78 -11.02
N SER A 418 -10.08 -15.57 -10.63
CA SER A 418 -11.41 -15.26 -10.08
C SER A 418 -12.37 -14.63 -11.08
N THR A 419 -11.88 -14.19 -12.25
CA THR A 419 -12.69 -13.53 -13.28
C THR A 419 -12.99 -14.45 -14.47
N PRO A 420 -14.14 -14.26 -15.13
CA PRO A 420 -14.47 -14.99 -16.35
C PRO A 420 -13.57 -14.57 -17.52
N GLU A 421 -13.48 -15.43 -18.54
CA GLU A 421 -12.63 -15.21 -19.71
C GLU A 421 -12.90 -13.90 -20.45
N SER A 422 -14.17 -13.48 -20.51
CA SER A 422 -14.58 -12.23 -21.15
C SER A 422 -13.90 -10.98 -20.59
N ASP A 423 -13.47 -11.03 -19.32
CA ASP A 423 -12.85 -9.89 -18.64
C ASP A 423 -11.31 -9.92 -18.73
N HIS A 424 -10.69 -11.04 -19.17
CA HIS A 424 -9.23 -11.21 -19.15
C HIS A 424 -8.51 -10.24 -20.08
N GLU A 425 -9.02 -10.00 -21.29
CA GLU A 425 -8.41 -9.03 -22.23
C GLU A 425 -8.46 -7.60 -21.69
N ARG A 426 -9.61 -7.19 -21.13
CA ARG A 426 -9.77 -5.88 -20.49
C ARG A 426 -8.82 -5.72 -19.30
N MET A 427 -8.67 -6.77 -18.50
CA MET A 427 -7.75 -6.79 -17.37
C MET A 427 -6.30 -6.68 -17.82
N TYR A 428 -5.93 -7.35 -18.91
CA TYR A 428 -4.59 -7.26 -19.49
C TYR A 428 -4.30 -5.86 -20.02
N LYS A 429 -5.23 -5.25 -20.77
CA LYS A 429 -5.12 -3.83 -21.20
C LYS A 429 -4.96 -2.88 -20.03
N TYR A 430 -5.65 -3.14 -18.90
CA TYR A 430 -5.46 -2.37 -17.68
C TYR A 430 -4.05 -2.56 -17.08
N LEU A 431 -3.52 -3.78 -17.06
CA LEU A 431 -2.15 -4.03 -16.60
C LEU A 431 -1.12 -3.29 -17.47
N LEU A 432 -1.29 -3.29 -18.80
CA LEU A 432 -0.44 -2.53 -19.71
C LEU A 432 -0.47 -1.02 -19.41
N ALA A 433 -1.66 -0.46 -19.15
CA ALA A 433 -1.79 0.95 -18.76
C ALA A 433 -1.12 1.27 -17.40
N VAL A 434 -1.17 0.32 -16.46
CA VAL A 434 -0.47 0.43 -15.16
C VAL A 434 1.05 0.38 -15.36
N ALA A 435 1.53 -0.53 -16.21
CA ALA A 435 2.95 -0.66 -16.55
C ALA A 435 3.46 0.60 -17.27
N ASP A 436 2.71 1.12 -18.23
CA ASP A 436 3.04 2.36 -18.94
C ASP A 436 3.08 3.56 -17.99
N SER A 437 2.10 3.71 -17.10
CA SER A 437 2.10 4.75 -16.07
C SER A 437 3.30 4.65 -15.12
N SER A 438 3.67 3.43 -14.73
CA SER A 438 4.84 3.15 -13.89
C SER A 438 6.15 3.48 -14.60
N ALA A 439 6.31 3.09 -15.87
CA ALA A 439 7.53 3.31 -16.64
C ALA A 439 7.70 4.78 -17.06
N SER A 440 6.65 5.38 -17.63
CA SER A 440 6.65 6.76 -18.12
C SER A 440 6.53 7.81 -17.01
N GLN A 441 6.27 7.38 -15.76
CA GLN A 441 6.05 8.28 -14.62
C GLN A 441 4.91 9.29 -14.88
N LYS A 442 3.86 8.86 -15.60
CA LYS A 442 2.66 9.66 -15.88
C LYS A 442 1.48 9.22 -15.00
N PRO A 443 0.54 10.14 -14.71
CA PRO A 443 -0.76 9.81 -14.13
C PRO A 443 -1.44 8.58 -14.76
N ILE A 444 -2.00 7.70 -13.92
CA ILE A 444 -2.69 6.52 -14.43
C ILE A 444 -3.93 6.94 -15.24
N SER A 445 -3.99 6.52 -16.50
CA SER A 445 -5.13 6.78 -17.39
C SER A 445 -5.76 5.45 -17.78
N PRO A 446 -6.62 4.85 -16.94
CA PRO A 446 -7.22 3.56 -17.27
C PRO A 446 -8.23 3.73 -18.41
N PRO A 447 -8.37 2.73 -19.30
CA PRO A 447 -9.14 2.82 -20.54
C PRO A 447 -10.64 3.14 -20.37
N ASP A 448 -11.18 3.02 -19.14
CA ASP A 448 -12.58 3.27 -18.81
C ASP A 448 -12.82 4.51 -17.90
N SER A 449 -11.82 5.39 -17.74
CA SER A 449 -11.95 6.55 -16.85
C SER A 449 -12.73 7.70 -17.49
N LYS A 450 -14.01 7.84 -17.10
CA LYS A 450 -14.82 9.04 -17.38
C LYS A 450 -14.47 10.25 -16.47
N PHE A 451 -13.49 10.12 -15.57
CA PHE A 451 -13.17 11.14 -14.56
C PHE A 451 -11.79 11.75 -14.83
N ALA A 452 -11.71 13.07 -14.59
CA ALA A 452 -10.55 13.97 -14.69
C ALA A 452 -9.22 13.31 -14.29
N PRO A 453 -8.08 13.75 -14.88
CA PRO A 453 -6.79 13.07 -14.73
C PRO A 453 -6.46 12.89 -13.25
N SER A 454 -6.31 11.64 -12.84
CA SER A 454 -5.93 11.36 -11.46
C SER A 454 -4.52 11.88 -11.23
N LEU A 455 -4.32 12.79 -10.27
CA LEU A 455 -2.96 13.19 -9.82
C LEU A 455 -2.15 12.02 -9.20
N LEU A 456 -2.71 10.81 -9.22
CA LEU A 456 -2.09 9.59 -8.74
C LEU A 456 -1.09 9.07 -9.77
N GLN A 457 0.18 9.08 -9.38
CA GLN A 457 1.31 8.54 -10.13
C GLN A 457 1.91 7.36 -9.38
N LEU A 458 2.16 6.26 -10.09
CA LEU A 458 2.72 5.06 -9.48
C LEU A 458 4.23 5.20 -9.28
N PRO A 459 4.80 4.55 -8.24
CA PRO A 459 6.24 4.33 -8.12
C PRO A 459 6.84 3.72 -9.39
N LYS A 460 8.10 4.04 -9.73
CA LYS A 460 8.78 3.55 -10.95
C LYS A 460 8.84 2.02 -11.01
N ARG A 461 9.04 1.39 -9.85
CA ARG A 461 9.10 -0.08 -9.67
C ARG A 461 7.79 -0.65 -9.14
N ALA A 462 6.63 -0.08 -9.49
CA ALA A 462 5.34 -0.58 -9.02
C ALA A 462 4.91 -1.90 -9.70
N VAL A 463 5.36 -2.11 -10.94
CA VAL A 463 5.11 -3.33 -11.73
C VAL A 463 6.39 -4.13 -11.85
N ASP A 464 6.25 -5.44 -11.79
CA ASP A 464 7.32 -6.43 -11.85
C ASP A 464 6.87 -7.60 -12.74
N ALA A 465 7.82 -8.41 -13.21
CA ALA A 465 7.60 -9.59 -14.04
C ALA A 465 6.54 -10.54 -13.46
N ALA A 466 6.45 -10.65 -12.13
CA ALA A 466 5.44 -11.45 -11.45
C ALA A 466 3.98 -11.01 -11.73
N HIS A 467 3.74 -9.76 -12.16
CA HIS A 467 2.40 -9.27 -12.51
C HIS A 467 1.89 -9.84 -13.83
N PHE A 468 2.80 -10.19 -14.74
CA PHE A 468 2.49 -10.75 -16.05
C PHE A 468 2.35 -12.28 -16.00
N SER A 469 3.04 -12.94 -15.06
CA SER A 469 3.03 -14.41 -14.90
C SER A 469 1.63 -15.04 -14.89
N PRO A 470 0.60 -14.47 -14.23
CA PRO A 470 -0.76 -15.03 -14.27
C PRO A 470 -1.35 -15.08 -15.68
N PHE A 471 -1.12 -14.06 -16.50
CA PHE A 471 -1.59 -14.01 -17.88
C PHE A 471 -0.80 -14.96 -18.77
N VAL A 472 0.53 -15.03 -18.60
CA VAL A 472 1.37 -16.01 -19.31
C VAL A 472 0.89 -17.43 -19.01
N LYS A 473 0.66 -17.76 -17.73
CA LYS A 473 0.15 -19.06 -17.28
C LYS A 473 -1.25 -19.36 -17.81
N LEU A 474 -2.11 -18.35 -17.87
CA LEU A 474 -3.46 -18.46 -18.41
C LEU A 474 -3.44 -18.85 -19.90
N HIS A 475 -2.66 -18.11 -20.72
CA HIS A 475 -2.57 -18.39 -22.16
C HIS A 475 -1.87 -19.72 -22.45
N ALA A 476 -0.80 -20.05 -21.73
CA ALA A 476 -0.11 -21.34 -21.86
C ALA A 476 -1.05 -22.52 -21.54
N LYS A 477 -1.84 -22.45 -20.47
CA LYS A 477 -2.83 -23.49 -20.12
C LYS A 477 -3.99 -23.62 -21.11
N ARG A 478 -4.24 -22.59 -21.92
CA ARG A 478 -5.29 -22.58 -22.93
C ARG A 478 -4.79 -23.04 -24.31
N GLY A 479 -3.56 -23.55 -24.39
CA GLY A 479 -2.94 -23.93 -25.65
C GLY A 479 -2.70 -22.76 -26.60
N ARG A 480 -2.43 -21.56 -26.05
CA ARG A 480 -2.09 -20.35 -26.81
C ARG A 480 -0.66 -19.88 -26.49
N PRO A 481 0.39 -20.71 -26.71
CA PRO A 481 1.75 -20.41 -26.30
C PRO A 481 2.34 -19.18 -27.02
N GLU A 482 1.90 -18.86 -28.24
CA GLU A 482 2.32 -17.67 -28.98
C GLU A 482 1.85 -16.38 -28.30
N GLN A 483 0.61 -16.37 -27.78
CA GLN A 483 0.09 -15.25 -27.00
C GLN A 483 0.85 -15.12 -25.68
N ALA A 484 1.21 -16.24 -25.04
CA ALA A 484 2.05 -16.23 -23.84
C ALA A 484 3.45 -15.65 -24.11
N ALA A 485 4.06 -15.96 -25.25
CA ALA A 485 5.33 -15.36 -25.69
C ALA A 485 5.17 -13.87 -26.04
N GLY A 486 4.05 -13.47 -26.65
CA GLY A 486 3.71 -12.06 -26.91
C GLY A 486 3.69 -11.22 -25.62
N ILE A 487 3.17 -11.78 -24.52
CA ILE A 487 3.20 -11.13 -23.21
C ILE A 487 4.64 -10.89 -22.72
N LEU A 488 5.58 -11.81 -22.98
CA LEU A 488 6.98 -11.60 -22.62
C LEU A 488 7.62 -10.48 -23.44
N LYS A 489 7.25 -10.32 -24.72
CA LYS A 489 7.68 -9.18 -25.54
C LYS A 489 7.15 -7.86 -24.97
N ASP A 490 5.89 -7.83 -24.53
CA ASP A 490 5.32 -6.65 -23.87
C ASP A 490 6.07 -6.31 -22.58
N MET A 491 6.48 -7.29 -21.78
CA MET A 491 7.32 -7.06 -20.59
C MET A 491 8.64 -6.37 -20.94
N VAL A 492 9.36 -6.88 -21.95
CA VAL A 492 10.63 -6.31 -22.42
C VAL A 492 10.42 -4.88 -22.91
N ARG A 493 9.30 -4.59 -23.59
CA ARG A 493 8.93 -3.23 -24.03
C ARG A 493 8.82 -2.22 -22.89
N PHE A 494 8.43 -2.67 -21.69
CA PHE A 494 8.37 -1.82 -20.48
C PHE A 494 9.67 -1.82 -19.67
N GLY A 495 10.77 -2.38 -20.20
CA GLY A 495 12.05 -2.48 -19.49
C GLY A 495 12.04 -3.50 -18.35
N LEU A 496 11.11 -4.46 -18.37
CA LEU A 496 11.06 -5.57 -17.41
C LEU A 496 11.70 -6.81 -18.02
N SER A 497 12.67 -7.39 -17.32
CA SER A 497 13.31 -8.64 -17.74
C SER A 497 12.46 -9.85 -17.32
N PRO A 498 11.95 -10.67 -18.25
CA PRO A 498 11.28 -11.92 -17.88
C PRO A 498 12.27 -12.88 -17.24
N GLY A 499 11.92 -13.43 -16.09
CA GLY A 499 12.75 -14.40 -15.38
C GLY A 499 12.53 -15.84 -15.87
N VAL A 500 13.30 -16.77 -15.30
CA VAL A 500 13.23 -18.21 -15.58
C VAL A 500 11.81 -18.75 -15.37
N VAL A 501 11.09 -18.25 -14.37
CA VAL A 501 9.69 -18.65 -14.11
C VAL A 501 8.78 -18.31 -15.29
N GLN A 502 8.87 -17.12 -15.88
CA GLN A 502 8.02 -16.74 -17.02
C GLN A 502 8.39 -17.55 -18.28
N TRP A 503 9.68 -17.70 -18.55
CA TRP A 503 10.15 -18.48 -19.70
C TRP A 503 9.81 -19.97 -19.57
N SER A 504 9.90 -20.55 -18.37
CA SER A 504 9.50 -21.95 -18.13
C SER A 504 8.03 -22.21 -18.42
N ILE A 505 7.14 -21.26 -18.12
CA ILE A 505 5.72 -21.37 -18.43
C ILE A 505 5.49 -21.36 -19.94
N VAL A 506 6.19 -20.50 -20.68
CA VAL A 506 6.08 -20.41 -22.14
C VAL A 506 6.67 -21.66 -22.80
N ALA A 507 7.86 -22.10 -22.40
CA ALA A 507 8.51 -23.30 -22.92
C ALA A 507 7.63 -24.54 -22.71
N ARG A 508 7.04 -24.70 -21.53
CA ARG A 508 6.06 -25.76 -21.27
C ARG A 508 4.84 -25.65 -22.21
N GLY A 509 4.31 -24.45 -22.43
CA GLY A 509 3.19 -24.24 -23.34
C GLY A 509 3.49 -24.70 -24.77
N PHE A 510 4.68 -24.39 -25.29
CA PHE A 510 5.13 -24.88 -26.60
C PHE A 510 5.38 -26.40 -26.60
N ALA A 511 5.93 -26.95 -25.52
CA ALA A 511 6.14 -28.39 -25.39
C ALA A 511 4.83 -29.18 -25.41
N GLU A 512 3.79 -28.66 -24.74
CA GLU A 512 2.49 -29.31 -24.54
C GLU A 512 1.52 -29.10 -25.72
N TYR A 513 1.47 -27.90 -26.32
CA TYR A 513 0.45 -27.54 -27.33
C TYR A 513 1.02 -26.95 -28.64
N GLY A 514 2.29 -26.52 -28.66
CA GLY A 514 2.89 -25.80 -29.79
C GLY A 514 4.03 -26.56 -30.47
N ASP A 515 4.95 -25.83 -31.09
CA ASP A 515 6.14 -26.38 -31.73
C ASP A 515 7.20 -26.82 -30.69
N PRO A 516 7.59 -28.12 -30.66
CA PRO A 516 8.60 -28.60 -29.71
C PRO A 516 9.98 -27.99 -29.93
N ALA A 517 10.34 -27.61 -31.17
CA ALA A 517 11.63 -27.00 -31.47
C ALA A 517 11.78 -25.64 -30.77
N VAL A 518 10.70 -24.86 -30.70
CA VAL A 518 10.68 -23.58 -29.98
C VAL A 518 10.84 -23.80 -28.47
N ALA A 519 10.26 -24.85 -27.91
CA ALA A 519 10.45 -25.18 -26.49
C ALA A 519 11.92 -25.50 -26.16
N VAL A 520 12.58 -26.27 -27.04
CA VAL A 520 14.01 -26.61 -26.91
C VAL A 520 14.89 -25.37 -27.08
N SER A 521 14.62 -24.53 -28.09
CA SER A 521 15.40 -23.31 -28.33
C SER A 521 15.30 -22.30 -27.17
N ILE A 522 14.15 -22.23 -26.49
CA ILE A 522 14.00 -21.41 -25.28
C ILE A 522 14.91 -21.92 -24.16
N ILE A 523 15.00 -23.24 -23.97
CA ILE A 523 15.89 -23.83 -22.98
C ILE A 523 17.35 -23.52 -23.33
N GLU A 524 17.76 -23.78 -24.56
CA GLU A 524 19.13 -23.55 -25.04
C GLU A 524 19.57 -22.09 -24.84
N ARG A 525 18.70 -21.13 -25.19
CA ARG A 525 19.01 -19.72 -24.95
C ARG A 525 19.15 -19.39 -23.46
N LEU A 526 18.32 -19.98 -22.59
CA LEU A 526 18.46 -19.78 -21.14
C LEU A 526 19.74 -20.44 -20.60
N GLU A 527 20.17 -21.54 -21.18
CA GLU A 527 21.46 -22.19 -20.91
C GLU A 527 22.65 -21.30 -21.29
N GLU A 528 22.59 -20.66 -22.46
CA GLU A 528 23.61 -19.73 -22.97
C GLU A 528 23.68 -18.43 -22.16
N ASP A 529 22.53 -17.83 -21.84
CA ASP A 529 22.43 -16.62 -21.01
C ASP A 529 22.96 -16.87 -19.58
N GLY A 530 22.69 -18.06 -19.02
CA GLY A 530 23.24 -18.50 -17.74
C GLY A 530 24.76 -18.74 -17.77
N GLY A 531 25.31 -19.17 -18.91
CA GLY A 531 26.75 -19.39 -19.10
C GLY A 531 27.55 -18.11 -19.37
N SER A 532 26.94 -17.10 -19.99
CA SER A 532 27.62 -15.84 -20.36
C SER A 532 27.97 -14.96 -19.15
N GLN A 533 27.20 -15.03 -18.06
CA GLN A 533 27.53 -14.37 -16.78
C GLN A 533 28.75 -14.99 -16.07
N VAL A 534 29.17 -16.21 -16.43
CA VAL A 534 30.36 -16.88 -15.86
C VAL A 534 31.65 -16.41 -16.54
N ARG A 535 31.57 -15.92 -17.78
CA ARG A 535 32.74 -15.56 -18.60
C ARG A 535 33.18 -14.09 -18.44
N ALA A 536 32.34 -13.21 -17.91
CA ALA A 536 32.73 -11.87 -17.49
C ALA A 536 33.34 -11.95 -16.08
N GLY A 537 34.67 -11.96 -15.99
CA GLY A 537 35.45 -12.35 -14.82
C GLY A 537 35.10 -11.65 -13.51
N VAL A 538 34.34 -12.34 -12.65
CA VAL A 538 34.20 -12.03 -11.22
C VAL A 538 34.68 -13.25 -10.43
N SER A 539 35.66 -13.01 -9.57
CA SER A 539 36.46 -13.98 -8.82
C SER A 539 35.64 -15.08 -8.09
N GLY A 540 36.08 -16.33 -8.28
CA GLY A 540 36.16 -17.40 -7.27
C GLY A 540 34.88 -18.06 -6.75
N ASP A 541 33.87 -17.31 -6.31
CA ASP A 541 32.76 -17.83 -5.50
C ASP A 541 31.41 -17.92 -6.26
N HIS A 542 31.38 -17.52 -7.52
CA HIS A 542 30.17 -17.48 -8.35
C HIS A 542 29.99 -18.66 -9.31
N ALA A 543 31.00 -19.52 -9.49
CA ALA A 543 30.89 -20.72 -10.33
C ALA A 543 29.80 -21.69 -9.81
N TYR A 544 29.63 -21.80 -8.49
CA TYR A 544 28.53 -22.55 -7.85
C TYR A 544 27.16 -21.86 -7.96
N ARG A 545 27.09 -20.54 -8.20
CA ARG A 545 25.82 -19.80 -8.37
C ARG A 545 25.29 -19.81 -9.80
N ALA A 546 26.13 -19.93 -10.81
CA ALA A 546 25.67 -19.97 -12.20
C ALA A 546 24.90 -21.26 -12.54
N SER A 547 25.29 -22.40 -11.96
CA SER A 547 24.49 -23.64 -12.02
C SER A 547 23.15 -23.50 -11.27
N SER A 548 23.06 -22.57 -10.31
CA SER A 548 21.82 -22.28 -9.56
C SER A 548 20.87 -21.29 -10.25
N VAL A 549 21.24 -20.71 -11.40
CA VAL A 549 20.36 -19.76 -12.13
C VAL A 549 19.29 -20.48 -12.93
N LEU A 550 19.61 -21.65 -13.48
CA LEU A 550 18.65 -22.55 -14.13
C LEU A 550 18.09 -23.52 -13.11
N ASP A 551 16.85 -23.26 -12.69
CA ASP A 551 16.14 -24.18 -11.82
C ASP A 551 15.84 -25.50 -12.57
N ILE A 552 16.17 -26.65 -11.97
CA ILE A 552 15.74 -27.97 -12.44
C ILE A 552 14.22 -28.01 -12.68
N GLY A 553 13.46 -27.17 -11.96
CA GLY A 553 12.04 -26.95 -12.20
C GLY A 553 11.66 -26.50 -13.63
N LEU A 554 12.54 -25.80 -14.36
CA LEU A 554 12.34 -25.48 -15.79
C LEU A 554 12.26 -26.77 -16.62
N TYR A 555 13.28 -27.62 -16.51
CA TYR A 555 13.37 -28.87 -17.25
C TYR A 555 12.23 -29.81 -16.87
N THR A 556 11.91 -29.91 -15.57
CA THR A 556 10.77 -30.71 -15.08
C THR A 556 9.44 -30.22 -15.66
N ASN A 557 9.23 -28.91 -15.79
CA ASN A 557 8.00 -28.38 -16.38
C ASN A 557 7.92 -28.66 -17.89
N VAL A 558 9.02 -28.53 -18.63
CA VAL A 558 9.07 -28.82 -20.07
C VAL A 558 8.93 -30.31 -20.33
N LEU A 559 9.60 -31.16 -19.56
CA LEU A 559 9.47 -32.62 -19.59
C LEU A 559 8.00 -33.02 -19.43
N ARG A 560 7.32 -32.48 -18.41
CA ARG A 560 5.88 -32.73 -18.22
C ARG A 560 5.07 -32.30 -19.45
N GLY A 561 5.40 -31.18 -20.08
CA GLY A 561 4.75 -30.72 -21.32
C GLY A 561 4.91 -31.74 -22.46
N PHE A 562 6.12 -32.21 -22.74
CA PHE A 562 6.37 -33.20 -23.79
C PHE A 562 5.70 -34.55 -23.51
N VAL A 563 5.70 -35.00 -22.25
CA VAL A 563 5.02 -36.24 -21.86
C VAL A 563 3.51 -36.13 -22.06
N LEU A 564 2.90 -35.00 -21.69
CA LEU A 564 1.47 -34.75 -21.92
C LEU A 564 1.12 -34.68 -23.41
N ALA A 565 2.02 -34.13 -24.24
CA ALA A 565 1.89 -34.11 -25.70
C ALA A 565 2.25 -35.43 -26.39
N ARG A 566 2.65 -36.47 -25.62
CA ARG A 566 3.13 -37.78 -26.13
C ARG A 566 4.32 -37.68 -27.09
N ARG A 567 5.23 -36.73 -26.87
CA ARG A 567 6.44 -36.51 -27.67
C ARG A 567 7.65 -37.19 -27.02
N LEU A 568 7.84 -38.47 -27.29
CA LEU A 568 8.80 -39.30 -26.56
C LEU A 568 10.27 -38.86 -26.76
N GLU A 569 10.69 -38.62 -28.00
CA GLU A 569 12.09 -38.28 -28.32
C GLU A 569 12.56 -37.02 -27.58
N HIS A 570 11.77 -35.95 -27.63
CA HIS A 570 12.09 -34.71 -26.92
C HIS A 570 12.04 -34.88 -25.39
N ALA A 571 11.13 -35.72 -24.87
CA ALA A 571 11.07 -36.00 -23.44
C ALA A 571 12.32 -36.75 -22.93
N GLN A 572 12.82 -37.71 -23.71
CA GLN A 572 14.06 -38.42 -23.41
C GLN A 572 15.28 -37.50 -23.50
N ASP A 573 15.29 -36.56 -24.46
CA ASP A 573 16.35 -35.55 -24.53
C ASP A 573 16.40 -34.69 -23.26
N ILE A 574 15.25 -34.21 -22.80
CA ILE A 574 15.17 -33.43 -21.56
C ILE A 574 15.58 -34.27 -20.33
N GLU A 575 15.20 -35.56 -20.26
CA GLU A 575 15.68 -36.45 -19.18
C GLU A 575 17.21 -36.53 -19.18
N ARG A 576 17.84 -36.74 -20.35
CA ARG A 576 19.31 -36.77 -20.46
C ARG A 576 19.93 -35.47 -19.99
N ARG A 577 19.38 -34.32 -20.41
CA ARG A 577 19.85 -32.99 -19.95
C ARG A 577 19.71 -32.82 -18.43
N ILE A 578 18.61 -33.29 -17.82
CA ILE A 578 18.42 -33.25 -16.36
C ILE A 578 19.52 -34.05 -15.65
N ARG A 579 19.75 -35.30 -16.07
CA ARG A 579 20.73 -36.19 -15.42
C ARG A 579 22.17 -35.73 -15.63
N GLN A 580 22.52 -35.27 -16.83
CA GLN A 580 23.88 -34.84 -17.17
C GLN A 580 24.25 -33.49 -16.54
N ARG A 581 23.32 -32.54 -16.50
CA ARG A 581 23.61 -31.18 -16.05
C ARG A 581 23.50 -30.99 -14.53
N PHE A 582 22.55 -31.68 -13.90
CA PHE A 582 22.28 -31.53 -12.47
C PHE A 582 22.75 -32.72 -11.64
N GLU A 583 23.36 -33.73 -12.28
CA GLU A 583 23.73 -35.01 -11.63
C GLU A 583 22.55 -35.61 -10.82
N TYR A 584 21.32 -35.38 -11.31
CA TYR A 584 20.11 -35.61 -10.53
C TYR A 584 19.93 -37.09 -10.15
N VAL A 585 19.74 -37.32 -8.85
CA VAL A 585 19.43 -38.64 -8.28
C VAL A 585 17.94 -38.74 -7.96
N ASP A 586 17.33 -39.86 -8.34
CA ASP A 586 15.92 -40.13 -8.09
C ASP A 586 15.61 -40.05 -6.57
N GLY A 587 14.59 -39.28 -6.18
CA GLY A 587 14.16 -39.10 -4.79
C GLY A 587 14.50 -37.75 -4.15
N GLU A 588 15.30 -36.91 -4.81
CA GLU A 588 15.64 -35.56 -4.31
C GLU A 588 14.48 -34.56 -4.45
N LEU A 589 13.73 -34.62 -5.56
CA LEU A 589 12.65 -33.69 -5.85
C LEU A 589 11.39 -34.41 -6.34
N ARG A 590 10.38 -34.46 -5.46
CA ARG A 590 9.08 -35.10 -5.74
C ARG A 590 8.48 -34.71 -7.09
N ALA A 591 8.56 -33.44 -7.47
CA ALA A 591 7.98 -32.96 -8.72
C ALA A 591 8.69 -33.50 -9.97
N THR A 592 10.01 -33.67 -9.90
CA THR A 592 10.85 -34.23 -10.97
C THR A 592 10.65 -35.73 -11.05
N ASP A 593 10.63 -36.43 -9.90
CA ASP A 593 10.36 -37.87 -9.83
C ASP A 593 9.00 -38.23 -10.42
N ASP A 594 7.97 -37.43 -10.11
CA ASP A 594 6.63 -37.61 -10.69
C ASP A 594 6.65 -37.44 -12.22
N ALA A 595 7.44 -36.50 -12.75
CA ALA A 595 7.56 -36.29 -14.20
C ALA A 595 8.29 -37.46 -14.90
N LEU A 596 9.38 -37.94 -14.30
CA LEU A 596 10.12 -39.10 -14.79
C LEU A 596 9.27 -40.38 -14.72
N ARG A 597 8.47 -40.55 -13.66
CA ARG A 597 7.52 -41.66 -13.55
C ARG A 597 6.48 -41.62 -14.67
N LEU A 598 5.98 -40.43 -15.02
CA LEU A 598 5.06 -40.26 -16.16
C LEU A 598 5.74 -40.60 -17.50
N LEU A 599 7.01 -40.21 -17.70
CA LEU A 599 7.78 -40.58 -18.89
C LEU A 599 7.93 -42.10 -19.01
N ARG A 600 8.32 -42.79 -17.93
CA ARG A 600 8.44 -44.27 -17.93
C ARG A 600 7.12 -44.98 -18.24
N ASN A 601 6.00 -44.42 -17.78
CA ASN A 601 4.66 -44.93 -18.12
C ASN A 601 4.34 -44.74 -19.61
N LEU A 602 4.71 -43.59 -20.18
CA LEU A 602 4.55 -43.31 -21.61
C LEU A 602 5.41 -44.27 -22.46
N GLU A 603 6.66 -44.51 -22.09
CA GLU A 603 7.56 -45.46 -22.76
C GLU A 603 6.95 -46.86 -22.85
N ARG A 604 6.39 -47.35 -21.73
CA ARG A 604 5.70 -48.65 -21.69
C ARG A 604 4.44 -48.69 -22.57
N GLN A 605 3.76 -47.56 -22.78
CA GLN A 605 2.56 -47.47 -23.61
C GLN A 605 2.84 -47.34 -25.10
N MET A 606 4.04 -46.93 -25.51
CA MET A 606 4.42 -46.80 -26.92
C MET A 606 5.23 -47.99 -27.44
N VAL A 607 5.76 -48.83 -26.55
CA VAL A 607 6.44 -50.10 -26.87
C VAL A 607 5.44 -51.26 -26.99
N ASN A 608 4.27 -51.15 -26.36
CA ASN A 608 3.10 -52.02 -26.56
C ASN A 608 2.17 -51.41 -27.60
#